data_AF-A0A915MRR7-F1
#
_entry.id   AF-A0A915MRR7-F1
#
_cell.length_a   1.000
_cell.length_b   1.000
_cell.length_c   1.000
_cell.angle_alpha   90.00
_cell.angle_beta   90.00
_cell.angle_gamma   90.00
#
_symmetry.space_group_name_H-M   'P 1'
#
loop_
_entity.id
_entity.type
_entity.pdbx_description
1 polymer ?
#
loop_
_entity_poly.entity_id
_entity_poly.type
_entity_poly.pdbx_seq_one_letter_code
_entity_poly.pdbx_strand_id
1 'polypeptide(L)'
;LMVNKLNNFLLDCAMNPQIKSDYDNTMSVFEWTDSTANYINFAYDLFKISHMSTLTQQRSRKLTLAYQIANGVENIRNEPSSSPHFAFVDGLEKYFRVCNTKPIKQFKLYHNFIERSVLSCIIEIKYFVVPKSRTSDGQMVCMQKMLWLINNGVIEYLHVVAPHEDWHYEECSGIVGKKQVDLSKQSRFEVYQKITSSANMV
;
A
#
# COMPACT_ATOMS: atom_id res chain seq x y z
N LEU A 1 28.33 19.00 -9.78
CA LEU A 1 27.82 19.32 -8.43
C LEU A 1 27.44 18.08 -7.62
N MET A 2 26.67 17.12 -8.16
CA MET A 2 26.26 15.90 -7.43
C MET A 2 27.44 14.93 -7.17
N VAL A 3 28.35 14.78 -8.13
CA VAL A 3 29.56 13.92 -8.01
C VAL A 3 30.50 14.41 -6.90
N ASN A 4 30.68 15.72 -6.74
CA ASN A 4 31.53 16.28 -5.68
C ASN A 4 30.90 16.06 -4.30
N LYS A 5 29.57 16.11 -4.19
CA LYS A 5 28.87 15.81 -2.93
C LYS A 5 28.99 14.34 -2.56
N LEU A 6 28.89 13.44 -3.54
CA LEU A 6 29.05 12.01 -3.33
C LEU A 6 30.50 11.68 -2.91
N ASN A 7 31.48 12.25 -3.61
CA ASN A 7 32.89 12.07 -3.25
C ASN A 7 33.21 12.61 -1.85
N ASN A 8 32.68 13.78 -1.49
CA ASN A 8 32.83 14.31 -0.14
C ASN A 8 32.17 13.40 0.90
N PHE A 9 30.97 12.88 0.61
CA PHE A 9 30.31 11.93 1.51
C PHE A 9 31.08 10.61 1.67
N LEU A 10 31.68 10.08 0.59
CA LEU A 10 32.52 8.88 0.65
C LEU A 10 33.82 9.14 1.42
N LEU A 11 34.39 10.33 1.31
CA LEU A 11 35.52 10.77 2.14
C LEU A 11 35.11 10.90 3.61
N ASP A 12 33.92 11.42 3.90
CA ASP A 12 33.37 11.51 5.26
C ASP A 12 33.12 10.11 5.84
N CYS A 13 32.67 9.14 5.03
CA CYS A 13 32.60 7.73 5.42
C CYS A 13 33.98 7.14 5.73
N ALA A 14 35.03 7.54 5.00
CA ALA A 14 36.38 7.07 5.27
C ALA A 14 36.96 7.64 6.57
N MET A 15 36.53 8.85 6.96
CA MET A 15 37.02 9.57 8.14
C MET A 15 36.20 9.29 9.41
N ASN A 16 34.90 8.99 9.28
CA ASN A 16 33.99 8.81 10.41
C ASN A 16 33.43 7.36 10.47
N PRO A 17 33.81 6.56 11.48
CA PRO A 17 33.34 5.18 11.65
C PRO A 17 31.81 5.04 11.76
N GLN A 18 31.12 6.03 12.32
CA GLN A 18 29.66 6.00 12.46
C GLN A 18 28.97 6.17 11.09
N ILE A 19 29.40 7.17 10.32
CA ILE A 19 28.87 7.43 8.97
C ILE A 19 29.20 6.25 8.04
N LYS A 20 30.38 5.64 8.20
CA LYS A 20 30.74 4.41 7.50
C LYS A 20 29.77 3.27 7.79
N SER A 21 29.45 3.06 9.07
CA SER A 21 28.47 2.04 9.47
C SER A 21 27.11 2.31 8.85
N ASP A 22 26.65 3.56 8.82
CA ASP A 22 25.36 3.91 8.21
C ASP A 22 25.37 3.70 6.69
N TYR A 23 26.49 4.00 6.02
CA TYR A 23 26.69 3.71 4.60
C TYR A 23 26.71 2.21 4.29
N ASP A 24 27.49 1.43 5.04
CA ASP A 24 27.58 -0.04 4.87
C ASP A 24 26.22 -0.71 5.16
N ASN A 25 25.48 -0.21 6.16
CA ASN A 25 24.11 -0.63 6.44
C ASN A 25 23.19 -0.33 5.25
N THR A 26 23.27 0.88 4.68
CA THR A 26 22.48 1.27 3.51
C THR A 26 22.84 0.40 2.29
N MET A 27 24.12 0.11 2.08
CA MET A 27 24.60 -0.76 1.00
C MET A 27 24.09 -2.20 1.15
N SER A 28 23.97 -2.69 2.38
CA SER A 28 23.39 -4.03 2.65
C SER A 28 21.88 -4.11 2.38
N VAL A 29 21.17 -2.98 2.42
CA VAL A 29 19.76 -2.85 2.01
C VAL A 29 19.63 -2.79 0.48
N PHE A 30 20.69 -2.38 -0.21
CA PHE A 30 20.76 -2.20 -1.66
C PHE A 30 20.96 -3.51 -2.47
N GLU A 31 20.82 -4.70 -1.86
CA GLU A 31 20.61 -5.96 -2.60
C GLU A 31 19.22 -5.93 -3.26
N TRP A 32 19.09 -5.11 -4.32
CA TRP A 32 17.85 -4.82 -5.04
C TRP A 32 17.11 -6.08 -5.48
N THR A 33 17.84 -7.12 -5.85
CA THR A 33 17.28 -8.37 -6.40
C THR A 33 16.33 -9.05 -5.41
N ASP A 34 16.77 -9.25 -4.17
CA ASP A 34 15.97 -9.95 -3.16
C ASP A 34 14.77 -9.10 -2.71
N SER A 35 14.99 -7.80 -2.49
CA SER A 35 13.92 -6.87 -2.12
C SER A 35 12.86 -6.74 -3.22
N THR A 36 13.30 -6.69 -4.48
CA THR A 36 12.39 -6.58 -5.64
C THR A 36 11.59 -7.86 -5.82
N ALA A 37 12.23 -9.03 -5.68
CA ALA A 37 11.52 -10.31 -5.74
C ALA A 37 10.45 -10.43 -4.65
N ASN A 38 10.77 -10.03 -3.41
CA ASN A 38 9.80 -10.00 -2.31
C ASN A 38 8.65 -9.03 -2.58
N TYR A 39 8.92 -7.84 -3.12
CA TYR A 39 7.90 -6.88 -3.52
C TYR A 39 6.98 -7.41 -4.64
N ILE A 40 7.54 -8.08 -5.65
CA ILE A 40 6.74 -8.66 -6.74
C ILE A 40 5.83 -9.76 -6.22
N ASN A 41 6.34 -10.65 -5.35
CA ASN A 41 5.52 -11.69 -4.72
C ASN A 41 4.40 -11.09 -3.88
N PHE A 42 4.71 -10.03 -3.12
CA PHE A 42 3.73 -9.26 -2.37
C PHE A 42 2.63 -8.68 -3.27
N ALA A 43 3.01 -7.98 -4.35
CA ALA A 43 2.06 -7.41 -5.29
C ALA A 43 1.18 -8.49 -5.94
N TYR A 44 1.76 -9.62 -6.33
CA TYR A 44 1.05 -10.76 -6.90
C TYR A 44 -0.01 -11.33 -5.94
N ASP A 45 0.34 -11.56 -4.67
CA ASP A 45 -0.60 -12.06 -3.67
C ASP A 45 -1.78 -11.12 -3.45
N LEU A 46 -1.53 -9.80 -3.47
CA LEU A 46 -2.60 -8.81 -3.34
C LEU A 46 -3.53 -8.79 -4.55
N PHE A 47 -2.98 -8.88 -5.77
CA PHE A 47 -3.81 -8.98 -6.97
C PHE A 47 -4.66 -10.24 -6.97
N LYS A 48 -4.15 -11.35 -6.41
CA LYS A 48 -4.94 -12.56 -6.21
C LYS A 48 -6.12 -12.32 -5.24
N ILE A 49 -5.91 -11.60 -4.14
CA ILE A 49 -6.99 -11.23 -3.21
C ILE A 49 -8.06 -10.38 -3.92
N SER A 50 -7.63 -9.36 -4.68
CA SER A 50 -8.53 -8.51 -5.47
C SER A 50 -9.28 -9.29 -6.56
N HIS A 51 -8.63 -10.27 -7.21
CA HIS A 51 -9.29 -11.10 -8.21
C HIS A 51 -10.34 -12.02 -7.58
N MET A 52 -10.05 -12.59 -6.41
CA MET A 52 -11.01 -13.42 -5.68
C MET A 52 -12.26 -12.63 -5.27
N SER A 53 -12.11 -11.37 -4.82
CA SER A 53 -13.24 -10.49 -4.52
C SER A 53 -14.01 -10.07 -5.78
N THR A 54 -13.35 -10.00 -6.94
CA THR A 54 -14.00 -9.70 -8.22
C THR A 54 -14.81 -10.89 -8.75
N LEU A 55 -14.29 -12.11 -8.63
CA LEU A 55 -15.03 -13.32 -9.03
C LEU A 55 -16.30 -13.55 -8.20
N THR A 56 -16.29 -13.18 -6.91
CA THR A 56 -17.51 -13.20 -6.09
C THR A 56 -18.54 -12.17 -6.56
N GLN A 57 -18.13 -11.02 -7.13
CA GLN A 57 -19.05 -10.08 -7.77
C GLN A 57 -19.69 -10.67 -9.04
N GLN A 58 -18.91 -11.35 -9.89
CA GLN A 58 -19.44 -11.96 -11.13
C GLN A 58 -20.47 -13.06 -10.85
N ARG A 59 -20.37 -13.74 -9.70
CA ARG A 59 -21.29 -14.81 -9.32
C ARG A 59 -22.67 -14.35 -8.84
N SER A 60 -22.92 -13.05 -8.63
CA SER A 60 -24.26 -12.59 -8.21
C SER A 60 -24.61 -11.20 -8.73
N ARG A 61 -25.00 -11.14 -10.01
CA ARG A 61 -26.05 -10.22 -10.45
C ARG A 61 -27.22 -11.04 -10.99
N LYS A 62 -27.91 -11.78 -10.11
CA LYS A 62 -29.33 -11.97 -10.38
C LYS A 62 -29.93 -10.58 -10.27
N LEU A 63 -30.43 -10.05 -11.39
CA LEU A 63 -31.44 -8.99 -11.35
C LEU A 63 -32.56 -9.56 -10.48
N THR A 64 -32.53 -9.24 -9.19
CA THR A 64 -33.75 -9.27 -8.40
C THR A 64 -34.58 -8.16 -9.02
N LEU A 65 -35.35 -8.51 -10.06
CA LEU A 65 -36.61 -7.83 -10.34
C LEU A 65 -37.18 -7.55 -8.95
N ALA A 66 -37.43 -6.28 -8.66
CA ALA A 66 -38.16 -5.89 -7.47
C ALA A 66 -39.54 -6.53 -7.57
N TYR A 67 -39.63 -7.82 -7.26
CA TYR A 67 -40.86 -8.55 -7.13
C TYR A 67 -41.48 -7.93 -5.90
N GLN A 68 -42.59 -7.27 -6.15
CA GLN A 68 -43.41 -6.60 -5.17
C GLN A 68 -43.53 -7.50 -3.93
N ILE A 69 -43.35 -6.87 -2.78
CA ILE A 69 -43.48 -7.47 -1.45
C ILE A 69 -44.85 -8.15 -1.37
N ALA A 70 -44.86 -9.46 -1.58
CA ALA A 70 -46.01 -10.32 -1.33
C ALA A 70 -45.63 -11.22 -0.14
N ASN A 71 -46.11 -10.79 1.03
CA ASN A 71 -46.39 -11.55 2.25
C ASN A 71 -45.54 -12.82 2.47
N GLY A 72 -44.51 -12.69 3.30
CA GLY A 72 -43.72 -13.81 3.83
C GLY A 72 -42.32 -13.39 4.22
N VAL A 73 -42.19 -12.61 5.29
CA VAL A 73 -40.89 -12.18 5.82
C VAL A 73 -40.29 -13.33 6.62
N GLU A 74 -39.60 -14.24 5.93
CA GLU A 74 -38.63 -15.13 6.59
C GLU A 74 -37.30 -15.10 5.82
N ASN A 75 -36.34 -14.41 6.44
CA ASN A 75 -34.90 -14.67 6.38
C ASN A 75 -34.17 -14.52 5.03
N ILE A 76 -34.29 -13.35 4.38
CA ILE A 76 -33.15 -12.87 3.60
C ILE A 76 -32.16 -12.28 4.60
N ARG A 77 -31.09 -13.04 4.90
CA ARG A 77 -29.94 -12.57 5.69
C ARG A 77 -29.28 -11.40 4.95
N ASN A 78 -29.73 -10.19 5.25
CA ASN A 78 -29.02 -8.95 4.90
C ASN A 78 -27.88 -8.76 5.91
N GLU A 79 -26.89 -9.66 5.93
CA GLU A 79 -25.69 -9.42 6.74
C GLU A 79 -24.73 -8.49 5.98
N PRO A 80 -24.32 -7.35 6.57
CA PRO A 80 -23.27 -6.47 6.01
C PRO A 80 -21.93 -7.17 5.75
N SER A 81 -21.73 -8.37 6.31
CA SER A 81 -20.58 -9.26 6.13
C SER A 81 -20.46 -9.84 4.70
N SER A 82 -21.49 -9.70 3.87
CA SER A 82 -21.55 -10.25 2.51
C SER A 82 -21.07 -9.29 1.41
N SER A 83 -20.63 -8.08 1.75
CA SER A 83 -20.16 -7.14 0.73
C SER A 83 -18.78 -7.55 0.17
N PRO A 84 -18.58 -7.50 -1.16
CA PRO A 84 -17.28 -7.76 -1.78
C PRO A 84 -16.16 -6.87 -1.22
N HIS A 85 -16.51 -5.64 -0.85
CA HIS A 85 -15.61 -4.72 -0.15
C HIS A 85 -15.15 -5.28 1.22
N PHE A 86 -16.08 -5.75 2.04
CA PHE A 86 -15.76 -6.32 3.35
C PHE A 86 -14.86 -7.55 3.21
N ALA A 87 -15.17 -8.45 2.28
CA ALA A 87 -14.34 -9.63 2.01
C ALA A 87 -12.92 -9.26 1.55
N PHE A 88 -12.79 -8.24 0.70
CA PHE A 88 -11.48 -7.72 0.27
C PHE A 88 -10.69 -7.17 1.48
N VAL A 89 -11.29 -6.30 2.28
CA VAL A 89 -10.63 -5.66 3.43
C VAL A 89 -10.22 -6.70 4.48
N ASP A 90 -11.09 -7.66 4.79
CA ASP A 90 -10.76 -8.77 5.71
C ASP A 90 -9.61 -9.64 5.18
N GLY A 91 -9.62 -9.97 3.88
CA GLY A 91 -8.52 -10.70 3.24
C GLY A 91 -7.20 -9.96 3.28
N LEU A 92 -7.22 -8.65 3.03
CA LEU A 92 -6.07 -7.75 3.07
C LEU A 92 -5.49 -7.65 4.49
N GLU A 93 -6.33 -7.41 5.51
CA GLU A 93 -5.91 -7.32 6.90
C GLU A 93 -5.30 -8.65 7.40
N LYS A 94 -5.89 -9.80 7.02
CA LYS A 94 -5.32 -11.13 7.30
C LYS A 94 -3.95 -11.31 6.65
N TYR A 95 -3.81 -10.92 5.39
CA TYR A 95 -2.54 -11.01 4.67
C TYR A 95 -1.44 -10.18 5.36
N PHE A 96 -1.73 -8.92 5.72
CA PHE A 96 -0.78 -8.08 6.46
C PHE A 96 -0.37 -8.69 7.80
N ARG A 97 -1.30 -9.30 8.54
CA ARG A 97 -0.97 -10.03 9.78
C ARG A 97 -0.01 -11.20 9.52
N VAL A 98 -0.23 -11.97 8.46
CA VAL A 98 0.65 -13.10 8.11
C VAL A 98 2.04 -12.61 7.72
N CYS A 99 2.14 -11.57 6.89
CA CYS A 99 3.43 -11.01 6.48
C CYS A 99 4.24 -10.47 7.66
N ASN A 100 3.58 -9.88 8.65
CA ASN A 100 4.24 -9.30 9.83
C ASN A 100 4.50 -10.29 10.96
N THR A 101 3.85 -11.46 10.97
CA THR A 101 4.06 -12.52 11.98
C THR A 101 5.05 -13.58 11.54
N LYS A 102 5.21 -13.82 10.23
CA LYS A 102 6.27 -14.70 9.73
C LYS A 102 7.63 -14.06 10.04
N PRO A 103 8.62 -14.84 10.49
CA PRO A 103 9.98 -14.35 10.73
C PRO A 103 10.73 -14.17 9.40
N ILE A 104 10.14 -13.49 8.42
CA ILE A 104 10.86 -13.05 7.24
C ILE A 104 11.69 -11.87 7.71
N LYS A 105 12.92 -12.15 8.17
CA LYS A 105 13.84 -11.20 8.82
C LYS A 105 14.25 -10.00 7.95
N GLN A 106 13.71 -9.86 6.74
CA GLN A 106 14.23 -8.97 5.71
C GLN A 106 13.24 -7.88 5.28
N PHE A 107 11.93 -8.01 5.53
CA PHE A 107 10.97 -6.95 5.19
C PHE A 107 9.76 -6.90 6.13
N LYS A 108 9.11 -5.73 6.18
CA LYS A 108 7.90 -5.46 6.97
C LYS A 108 6.91 -4.64 6.15
N LEU A 109 5.63 -4.90 6.31
CA LEU A 109 4.56 -4.17 5.64
C LEU A 109 3.76 -3.36 6.64
N TYR A 110 3.61 -2.08 6.37
CA TYR A 110 2.74 -1.20 7.12
C TYR A 110 1.57 -0.75 6.24
N HIS A 111 0.37 -0.71 6.83
CA HIS A 111 -0.80 -0.17 6.17
C HIS A 111 -1.54 0.79 7.11
N ASN A 112 -2.14 1.83 6.55
CA ASN A 112 -2.99 2.77 7.27
C ASN A 112 -4.19 3.13 6.40
N PHE A 113 -5.40 3.02 6.97
CA PHE A 113 -6.61 3.48 6.30
C PHE A 113 -6.69 5.00 6.46
N ILE A 114 -6.47 5.73 5.36
CA ILE A 114 -6.66 7.19 5.36
C ILE A 114 -8.16 7.50 5.32
N GLU A 115 -8.89 6.77 4.48
CA GLU A 115 -10.35 6.88 4.38
C GLU A 115 -10.95 5.49 4.38
N ARG A 116 -12.04 5.29 5.12
CA ARG A 116 -12.74 4.00 5.21
C ARG A 116 -14.26 4.23 5.25
N SER A 117 -14.93 3.64 4.28
CA SER A 117 -16.38 3.59 4.12
C SER A 117 -16.84 2.13 4.03
N VAL A 118 -18.15 1.91 3.93
CA VAL A 118 -18.75 0.57 3.75
C VAL A 118 -18.46 0.00 2.36
N LEU A 119 -18.31 0.88 1.35
CA LEU A 119 -18.14 0.49 -0.05
C LEU A 119 -16.76 0.85 -0.61
N SER A 120 -16.04 1.79 -0.01
CA SER A 120 -14.76 2.28 -0.53
C SER A 120 -13.76 2.54 0.59
N CYS A 121 -12.48 2.46 0.28
CA CYS A 121 -11.43 2.87 1.18
C CYS A 121 -10.20 3.37 0.42
N ILE A 122 -9.44 4.24 1.08
CA ILE A 122 -8.13 4.68 0.64
C ILE A 122 -7.12 4.17 1.66
N ILE A 123 -6.17 3.36 1.19
CA ILE A 123 -5.17 2.71 2.03
C ILE A 123 -3.78 3.21 1.65
N GLU A 124 -3.06 3.76 2.62
CA GLU A 124 -1.62 3.92 2.52
C GLU A 124 -0.95 2.59 2.81
N ILE A 125 -0.02 2.18 1.94
CA ILE A 125 0.81 1.00 2.13
C ILE A 125 2.27 1.41 2.02
N LYS A 126 3.07 0.97 2.99
CA LYS A 126 4.51 1.19 3.06
C LYS A 126 5.23 -0.14 3.19
N TYR A 127 6.19 -0.36 2.30
CA TYR A 127 7.07 -1.53 2.29
C TYR A 127 8.44 -1.13 2.86
N PHE A 128 8.80 -1.77 3.96
CA PHE A 128 10.04 -1.56 4.69
C PHE A 128 10.97 -2.74 4.53
N VAL A 129 12.26 -2.47 4.37
CA VAL A 129 13.33 -3.48 4.45
C VAL A 129 14.05 -3.33 5.77
N VAL A 130 14.37 -4.47 6.38
CA VAL A 130 15.16 -4.54 7.62
C VAL A 130 16.60 -4.84 7.23
N PRO A 131 17.56 -3.95 7.51
CA PRO A 131 18.98 -4.18 7.23
C PRO A 131 19.48 -5.46 7.91
N LYS A 132 20.31 -6.24 7.22
CA LYS A 132 20.91 -7.48 7.74
C LYS A 132 21.90 -7.21 8.87
N SER A 133 22.55 -6.03 8.85
CA SER A 133 23.51 -5.60 9.86
C SER A 133 22.77 -5.16 11.13
N ARG A 134 22.88 -5.99 12.17
CA ARG A 134 22.34 -5.73 13.51
C ARG A 134 23.19 -4.67 14.23
N THR A 135 23.12 -3.40 13.83
CA THR A 135 23.31 -2.34 14.82
C THR A 135 22.04 -2.27 15.66
N SER A 136 22.21 -2.13 16.96
CA SER A 136 21.22 -2.36 18.03
C SER A 136 19.92 -1.56 17.96
N ASP A 137 19.76 -0.67 16.97
CA ASP A 137 18.61 0.23 16.82
C ASP A 137 17.61 -0.15 15.72
N GLY A 138 17.80 -1.28 15.02
CA GLY A 138 16.74 -1.86 14.17
C GLY A 138 16.11 -0.88 13.17
N GLN A 139 16.92 0.00 12.58
CA GLN A 139 16.45 1.04 11.67
C GLN A 139 15.80 0.39 10.44
N MET A 140 14.50 0.63 10.24
CA MET A 140 13.77 0.14 9.08
C MET A 140 13.82 1.19 7.96
N VAL A 141 14.15 0.76 6.74
CA VAL A 141 14.19 1.66 5.58
C VAL A 141 12.92 1.48 4.78
N CYS A 142 12.12 2.55 4.64
CA CYS A 142 10.96 2.54 3.76
C CYS A 142 11.44 2.59 2.30
N MET A 143 11.29 1.48 1.58
CA MET A 143 11.72 1.39 0.17
C MET A 143 10.63 1.87 -0.77
N GLN A 144 9.37 1.58 -0.44
CA GLN A 144 8.24 1.93 -1.29
C GLN A 144 7.06 2.43 -0.47
N LYS A 145 6.47 3.54 -0.91
CA LYS A 145 5.22 4.10 -0.40
C LYS A 145 4.21 4.19 -1.54
N MET A 146 2.99 3.77 -1.28
CA MET A 146 1.90 3.81 -2.26
C MET A 146 0.55 4.02 -1.60
N LEU A 147 -0.40 4.54 -2.37
CA LEU A 147 -1.78 4.77 -2.00
C LEU A 147 -2.69 3.95 -2.91
N TRP A 148 -3.63 3.22 -2.33
CA TRP A 148 -4.60 2.42 -3.05
C TRP A 148 -5.98 3.02 -2.85
N LEU A 149 -6.66 3.32 -3.96
CA LEU A 149 -8.09 3.57 -3.95
C LEU A 149 -8.80 2.26 -4.25
N ILE A 150 -9.60 1.80 -3.30
CA ILE A 150 -10.39 0.59 -3.44
C ILE A 150 -11.86 0.96 -3.42
N ASN A 151 -12.59 0.45 -4.41
CA ASN A 151 -14.02 0.60 -4.51
C ASN A 151 -14.67 -0.77 -4.72
N ASN A 152 -15.63 -1.09 -3.86
CA ASN A 152 -16.33 -2.36 -3.79
C ASN A 152 -15.41 -3.61 -3.80
N GLY A 153 -14.18 -3.51 -3.30
CA GLY A 153 -13.21 -4.61 -3.29
C GLY A 153 -12.40 -4.77 -4.58
N VAL A 154 -12.46 -3.77 -5.47
CA VAL A 154 -11.61 -3.63 -6.67
C VAL A 154 -10.63 -2.48 -6.42
N ILE A 155 -9.36 -2.67 -6.79
CA ILE A 155 -8.35 -1.60 -6.73
C ILE A 155 -8.51 -0.77 -8.01
N GLU A 156 -9.08 0.43 -7.89
CA GLU A 156 -9.35 1.32 -9.03
C GLU A 156 -8.15 2.20 -9.35
N TYR A 157 -7.34 2.56 -8.35
CA TYR A 157 -6.22 3.47 -8.56
C TYR A 157 -5.04 3.12 -7.65
N LEU A 158 -3.84 3.16 -8.23
CA LEU A 158 -2.57 2.98 -7.55
C LEU A 158 -1.71 4.24 -7.74
N HIS A 159 -1.45 4.95 -6.65
CA HIS A 159 -0.58 6.11 -6.65
C HIS A 159 0.72 5.82 -5.91
N VAL A 160 1.84 5.94 -6.62
CA VAL A 160 3.17 5.68 -6.09
C VAL A 160 3.89 7.02 -5.89
N VAL A 161 4.48 7.21 -4.70
CA VAL A 161 5.22 8.43 -4.35
C VAL A 161 6.54 8.08 -3.67
N ALA A 162 7.44 9.05 -3.56
CA ALA A 162 8.68 8.81 -2.83
C ALA A 162 8.38 8.55 -1.34
N PRO A 163 9.14 7.65 -0.67
CA PRO A 163 8.89 7.30 0.73
C PRO A 163 8.80 8.47 1.73
N HIS A 164 9.50 9.57 1.44
CA HIS A 164 9.58 10.77 2.27
C HIS A 164 8.60 11.87 1.86
N GLU A 165 7.78 11.66 0.82
CA GLU A 165 6.74 12.62 0.42
C GLU A 165 5.47 12.40 1.23
N ASP A 166 4.83 13.49 1.63
CA ASP A 166 3.53 13.47 2.30
C ASP A 166 2.36 13.48 1.31
N TRP A 167 1.22 13.00 1.78
CA TRP A 167 -0.02 13.08 1.01
C TRP A 167 -0.55 14.51 1.04
N HIS A 168 -1.06 14.96 -0.11
CA HIS A 168 -1.74 16.24 -0.20
C HIS A 168 -3.20 16.03 0.14
N TYR A 169 -3.77 16.98 0.88
CA TYR A 169 -5.15 16.92 1.31
C TYR A 169 -5.88 18.18 0.87
N GLU A 170 -7.08 18.01 0.32
CA GLU A 170 -8.02 19.07 0.03
C GLU A 170 -9.10 19.14 1.12
N GLU A 171 -9.58 20.34 1.40
CA GLU A 171 -10.73 20.51 2.27
C GLU A 171 -12.01 20.13 1.51
N CYS A 172 -12.81 19.23 2.09
CA CYS A 172 -14.08 18.88 1.49
C CYS A 172 -15.04 20.07 1.58
N SER A 173 -15.40 20.64 0.43
CA SER A 173 -16.41 21.70 0.33
C SER A 173 -17.75 21.20 0.89
N GLY A 174 -18.10 21.64 2.10
CA GLY A 174 -19.38 21.34 2.75
C GLY A 174 -19.30 20.62 4.10
N ILE A 175 -18.12 20.15 4.55
CA ILE A 175 -17.95 19.58 5.90
C ILE A 175 -16.69 20.18 6.54
N VAL A 176 -16.89 21.09 7.49
CA VAL A 176 -15.81 21.74 8.23
C VAL A 176 -14.94 20.69 8.94
N GLY A 177 -13.63 20.73 8.71
CA GLY A 177 -12.66 19.84 9.35
C GLY A 177 -12.46 18.49 8.67
N LYS A 178 -13.20 18.18 7.59
CA LYS A 178 -12.96 16.96 6.80
C LYS A 178 -11.97 17.24 5.67
N LYS A 179 -10.89 16.48 5.66
CA LYS A 179 -9.85 16.50 4.62
C LYS A 179 -9.92 15.22 3.81
N GLN A 180 -9.80 15.33 2.49
CA GLN A 180 -9.76 14.21 1.56
C GLN A 180 -8.41 14.21 0.83
N VAL A 181 -7.88 13.03 0.53
CA VAL A 181 -6.63 12.95 -0.23
C VAL A 181 -6.82 13.47 -1.65
N ASP A 182 -5.95 14.39 -2.06
CA ASP A 182 -5.90 14.90 -3.42
C ASP A 182 -5.11 13.93 -4.30
N LEU A 183 -5.84 13.21 -5.18
CA LEU A 183 -5.26 12.25 -6.12
C LEU A 183 -4.70 12.90 -7.39
N SER A 184 -4.95 14.21 -7.61
CA SER A 184 -4.45 14.95 -8.77
C SER A 184 -2.97 15.33 -8.63
N LYS A 185 -2.49 15.47 -7.39
CA LYS A 185 -1.10 15.81 -7.09
C LYS A 185 -0.22 14.59 -7.28
N GLN A 186 0.61 14.62 -8.32
CA GLN A 186 1.60 13.57 -8.52
C GLN A 186 2.84 13.76 -7.62
N SER A 187 3.64 12.70 -7.47
CA SER A 187 4.98 12.78 -6.86
C SER A 187 5.84 13.85 -7.52
N ARG A 188 6.75 14.49 -6.77
CA ARG A 188 7.72 15.44 -7.34
C ARG A 188 8.82 14.77 -8.16
N PHE A 189 8.97 13.45 -8.05
CA PHE A 189 10.01 12.69 -8.75
C PHE A 189 9.42 11.92 -9.93
N GLU A 190 9.99 12.18 -11.11
CA GLU A 190 9.53 11.64 -12.40
C GLU A 190 9.41 10.10 -12.42
N VAL A 191 10.30 9.39 -11.72
CA VAL A 191 10.27 7.92 -11.64
C VAL A 191 8.95 7.42 -11.05
N TYR A 192 8.48 8.03 -9.96
CA TYR A 192 7.23 7.64 -9.31
C TYR A 192 6.00 8.14 -10.09
N GLN A 193 6.10 9.28 -10.77
CA GLN A 193 5.06 9.75 -11.70
C GLN A 193 4.81 8.74 -12.83
N LYS A 194 5.88 8.22 -13.44
CA LYS A 194 5.80 7.23 -14.52
C LYS A 194 5.20 5.91 -14.04
N ILE A 195 5.59 5.44 -12.86
CA ILE A 195 5.02 4.23 -12.25
C ILE A 195 3.52 4.42 -12.02
N THR A 196 3.13 5.53 -11.39
CA THR A 196 1.72 5.87 -11.15
C THR A 196 0.91 5.91 -12.44
N SER A 197 1.42 6.60 -13.45
CA SER A 197 0.74 6.72 -14.75
C SER A 197 0.57 5.36 -15.44
N SER A 198 1.55 4.46 -15.29
CA SER A 198 1.50 3.10 -15.86
C SER A 198 0.63 2.14 -15.05
N ALA A 199 0.44 2.42 -13.76
CA ALA A 199 -0.32 1.61 -12.83
C ALA A 199 -1.81 1.99 -12.76
N ASN A 200 -2.26 2.94 -13.58
CA ASN A 200 -3.63 3.42 -13.66
C ASN A 200 -4.54 2.32 -14.23
N MET A 201 -4.96 1.36 -13.40
CA MET A 201 -5.57 0.11 -13.86
C MET A 201 -7.05 0.29 -14.26
N VAL A 202 -7.45 -0.44 -15.31
CA VAL A 202 -8.80 -0.49 -15.92
C VAL A 202 -9.66 -1.57 -15.29
#